data_AF-A0A5D0IJ42-F1
#
_entry.id   AF-A0A5D0IJ42-F1
#
_cell.length_a   1.000
_cell.length_b   1.000
_cell.length_c   1.000
_cell.angle_alpha   90.00
_cell.angle_beta   90.00
_cell.angle_gamma   90.00
#
_symmetry.space_group_name_H-M   'P 1'
#
loop_
_entity.id
_entity.type
_entity.pdbx_description
1 polymer ?
#
loop_
_entity_poly.entity_id
_entity_poly.type
_entity_poly.pdbx_seq_one_letter_code
_entity_poly.pdbx_strand_id
1 'polypeptide(L)' 'LVTESGILAAAHLAGPGSVKKYLRSYGLDNFADGFGTTVYTYMKRFSGYDTSFIKPNKKAKAM' A
#
# COMPACT_ATOMS: atom_id res chain seq x y z
N LEU A 1 -11.91 0.35 -1.88
CA LEU A 1 -11.34 0.16 -3.23
C LEU A 1 -9.85 -0.12 -3.07
N VAL A 2 -9.33 -1.10 -3.78
CA VAL A 2 -7.88 -1.39 -3.82
C VAL A 2 -7.38 -0.94 -5.18
N THR A 3 -6.40 -0.04 -5.21
CA THR A 3 -5.81 0.50 -6.45
C THR A 3 -4.29 0.44 -6.39
N GLU A 4 -3.63 0.56 -7.54
CA GLU A 4 -2.16 0.57 -7.61
C GLU A 4 -1.56 1.69 -6.74
N SER A 5 -2.08 2.91 -6.88
CA SER A 5 -1.68 4.06 -6.07
C SER A 5 -1.87 3.85 -4.57
N GLY A 6 -3.01 3.29 -4.16
CA GLY A 6 -3.28 2.95 -2.77
C GLY A 6 -2.31 1.89 -2.23
N ILE A 7 -2.00 0.86 -3.03
CA ILE A 7 -1.05 -0.21 -2.67
C ILE A 7 0.36 0.36 -2.54
N LEU A 8 0.81 1.17 -3.50
CA LEU A 8 2.14 1.80 -3.47
C LEU A 8 2.31 2.69 -2.24
N ALA A 9 1.33 3.53 -1.94
CA ALA A 9 1.37 4.39 -0.76
C ALA A 9 1.35 3.58 0.55
N ALA A 10 0.45 2.60 0.67
CA ALA A 10 0.37 1.76 1.86
C ALA A 10 1.63 0.91 2.07
N ALA A 11 2.29 0.47 0.98
CA ALA A 11 3.57 -0.23 1.04
C ALA A 11 4.72 0.70 1.44
N HIS A 12 4.66 1.99 1.08
CA HIS A 12 5.61 2.99 1.58
C HIS A 12 5.48 3.18 3.10
N LEU A 13 4.25 3.20 3.63
CA LEU A 13 3.98 3.33 5.07
C LEU A 13 4.39 2.09 5.86
N ALA A 14 3.86 0.92 5.48
CA ALA A 14 3.87 -0.28 6.31
C ALA A 14 4.78 -1.39 5.76
N GLY A 15 5.41 -1.16 4.61
CA GLY A 15 6.13 -2.18 3.85
C GLY A 15 5.19 -3.07 3.01
N PRO A 16 5.69 -3.67 1.91
CA PRO A 16 4.90 -4.53 1.03
C PRO A 16 4.42 -5.82 1.73
N GLY A 17 5.16 -6.30 2.73
CA GLY A 17 4.78 -7.47 3.53
C GLY A 17 3.49 -7.24 4.33
N SER A 18 3.34 -6.07 4.94
CA SER A 18 2.14 -5.69 5.71
C SER A 18 0.94 -5.51 4.81
N VAL A 19 1.11 -4.87 3.64
CA VAL A 19 0.04 -4.76 2.63
C VAL A 19 -0.41 -6.14 2.15
N LYS A 20 0.53 -7.06 1.92
CA LYS A 20 0.21 -8.45 1.54
C LYS A 20 -0.59 -9.17 2.62
N LYS A 21 -0.25 -9.00 3.90
CA LYS A 21 -1.03 -9.58 5.02
C LYS A 21 -2.43 -8.99 5.06
N TYR A 22 -2.55 -7.67 5.05
CA TYR A 22 -3.82 -6.95 5.00
C TYR A 22 -4.75 -7.46 3.88
N LEU A 23 -4.24 -7.60 2.65
CA LEU A 23 -5.02 -8.09 1.52
C LEU A 23 -5.44 -9.55 1.68
N ARG A 24 -4.56 -10.41 2.22
CA ARG A 24 -4.83 -11.84 2.42
C ARG A 24 -5.82 -12.13 3.53
N SER A 25 -5.88 -11.27 4.54
CA SER A 25 -6.84 -11.37 5.63
C SER A 25 -8.08 -10.52 5.43
N TYR A 26 -8.35 -10.07 4.20
CA TYR A 26 -9.53 -9.26 3.87
C TYR A 26 -9.66 -7.99 4.72
N GLY A 27 -8.52 -7.42 5.11
CA GLY A 27 -8.42 -6.19 5.86
C GLY A 27 -8.32 -6.34 7.38
N LEU A 28 -8.31 -7.57 7.91
CA LEU A 28 -8.18 -7.81 9.36
C LEU A 28 -6.77 -7.47 9.87
N ASP A 29 -5.72 -7.81 9.13
CA ASP A 29 -4.34 -7.46 9.48
C ASP A 29 -4.01 -6.04 9.03
N ASN A 30 -4.51 -5.06 9.78
CA ASN A 30 -4.39 -3.64 9.45
C ASN A 30 -3.30 -2.96 10.30
N PHE A 31 -2.03 -3.16 9.92
CA PHE A 31 -0.88 -2.51 10.57
C PHE A 31 -1.13 -1.01 10.76
N ALA A 32 -0.75 -0.49 11.94
CA ALA A 32 -0.77 0.93 12.27
C ALA A 32 0.65 1.40 12.61
N ASP A 33 1.03 2.59 12.14
CA ASP A 33 2.25 3.26 12.57
C ASP A 33 2.13 3.85 13.99
N GLY A 34 3.19 4.49 14.49
CA GLY A 34 3.21 5.12 15.81
C GLY A 34 2.22 6.30 15.99
N PHE A 35 1.63 6.79 14.90
CA PHE A 35 0.61 7.85 14.90
C PHE A 35 -0.81 7.32 14.70
N GLY A 36 -0.99 5.99 14.61
CA GLY A 36 -2.28 5.35 14.38
C GLY A 36 -2.71 5.30 12.91
N THR A 37 -1.84 5.69 11.98
CA THR A 37 -2.13 5.61 10.55
C THR A 37 -2.05 4.17 10.08
N THR A 38 -3.11 3.69 9.44
CA THR A 38 -3.21 2.28 9.03
C THR A 38 -2.97 2.03 7.55
N VAL A 39 -2.70 0.77 7.18
CA VAL A 39 -2.68 0.31 5.78
C VAL A 39 -3.95 0.73 5.04
N TYR A 40 -5.13 0.52 5.65
CA TYR A 40 -6.41 0.97 5.10
C TYR A 40 -6.45 2.48 4.85
N THR A 41 -5.95 3.27 5.82
CA THR A 41 -5.98 4.73 5.73
C THR A 41 -5.23 5.22 4.49
N TYR A 42 -4.03 4.69 4.25
CA TYR A 42 -3.24 5.05 3.06
C TYR A 42 -3.82 4.47 1.78
N MET A 43 -4.26 3.22 1.81
CA MET A 43 -4.92 2.57 0.67
C MET A 43 -6.11 3.42 0.16
N LYS A 44 -6.91 3.95 1.09
CA LYS A 44 -8.06 4.81 0.77
C LYS A 44 -7.64 6.22 0.37
N ARG A 45 -6.74 6.86 1.14
CA ARG A 45 -6.35 8.25 0.93
C ARG A 45 -5.74 8.48 -0.46
N PHE A 46 -4.95 7.53 -0.94
CA PHE A 46 -4.23 7.65 -2.21
C PHE A 46 -4.90 6.92 -3.37
N SER A 47 -6.12 6.39 -3.20
CA SER A 47 -6.73 5.51 -4.20
C SER A 47 -6.99 6.18 -5.57
N GLY A 48 -7.05 7.51 -5.60
CA GLY A 48 -7.32 8.29 -6.81
C GLY A 48 -6.09 8.82 -7.53
N TYR A 49 -4.87 8.52 -7.06
CA TYR A 49 -3.66 9.00 -7.73
C TYR A 49 -3.40 8.20 -9.02
N ASP A 50 -3.09 8.89 -10.12
CA ASP A 50 -2.79 8.27 -11.40
C ASP A 50 -1.36 7.74 -11.43
N THR A 51 -1.21 6.44 -11.70
CA THR A 51 0.08 5.74 -11.79
C THR A 51 0.43 5.37 -13.23
N SER A 52 -0.36 5.77 -14.23
CA SER A 52 -0.18 5.39 -15.64
C SER A 52 1.19 5.75 -16.22
N PHE A 53 1.84 6.80 -15.69
CA PHE A 53 3.17 7.23 -16.11
C PHE A 53 4.30 6.36 -15.56
N ILE A 54 4.02 5.50 -14.56
CA ILE A 54 5.02 4.62 -13.93
C ILE A 54 5.18 3.37 -14.79
N LYS A 55 6.41 3.12 -15.25
CA LYS A 55 6.73 1.87 -15.98
C LYS A 55 6.97 0.73 -14.99
N PRO A 56 6.19 -0.36 -15.02
CA PRO A 56 6.36 -1.47 -14.08
C PRO A 56 7.72 -2.17 -14.26
N ASN A 57 8.44 -2.42 -13.16
CA ASN A 57 9.69 -3.16 -13.17
C ASN A 57 9.67 -4.30 -12.14
N LYS A 58 9.57 -5.54 -12.63
CA LYS A 58 9.54 -6.75 -11.79
C LYS A 58 10.84 -6.99 -10.99
N LYS A 59 11.97 -6.45 -11.47
CA LYS A 59 13.29 -6.57 -10.83
C LYS A 59 13.72 -5.28 -10.12
N ALA A 60 12.77 -4.38 -9.83
CA ALA A 60 13.06 -3.18 -9.06
C ALA A 60 13.66 -3.57 -7.71
N LYS A 61 14.74 -2.87 -7.34
CA LYS A 61 15.36 -2.98 -6.02
C LYS A 61 15.31 -1.60 -5.36
N ALA A 62 14.96 -1.57 -4.09
CA ALA A 62 15.24 -0.41 -3.26
C ALA A 62 16.77 -0.31 -3.13
N MET A 63 17.29 0.92 -3.22
CA MET A 63 18.70 1.21 -3.01
C MET A 63 19.05 1.15 -1.53
#